data_AF-A0A3B8Y5X3-F1
#
_entry.id   AF-A0A3B8Y5X3-F1
#
_cell.length_a   1.000
_cell.length_b   1.000
_cell.length_c   1.000
_cell.angle_alpha   90.00
_cell.angle_beta   90.00
_cell.angle_gamma   90.00
#
_symmetry.space_group_name_H-M   'P 1'
#
loop_
_entity.id
_entity.type
_entity.pdbx_description
1 polymer ?
#
loop_
_entity_poly.entity_id
_entity_poly.type
_entity_poly.pdbx_seq_one_letter_code
_entity_poly.pdbx_strand_id
1 'polypeptide(L)' 'MTTELQQRIDNALTEARQLSTEHNGAIAAAWDEVEELFAEASHQKELTNFEKYCQENPEAQESRIYDV' A
#
# COMPACT_ATOMS: atom_id res chain seq x y z
N MET A 1 5.63 -1.93 2.36
CA MET A 1 5.44 -2.74 1.14
C MET A 1 5.70 -4.20 1.46
N THR A 2 4.65 -4.98 1.62
CA THR A 2 4.74 -6.43 1.86
C THR A 2 5.10 -7.17 0.58
N THR A 3 5.70 -8.36 0.71
CA THR A 3 6.08 -9.21 -0.42
C THR A 3 4.89 -9.58 -1.30
N GLU A 4 3.70 -9.73 -0.70
CA GLU A 4 2.45 -10.03 -1.41
C GLU A 4 1.96 -8.85 -2.25
N LEU A 5 2.05 -7.62 -1.74
CA LEU A 5 1.63 -6.43 -2.50
C LEU A 5 2.54 -6.20 -3.72
N GLN A 6 3.85 -6.41 -3.55
CA GLN A 6 4.79 -6.35 -4.66
C GLN A 6 4.43 -7.36 -5.75
N GLN A 7 4.10 -8.60 -5.38
CA GLN A 7 3.71 -9.64 -6.34
C GLN A 7 2.42 -9.28 -7.08
N ARG A 8 1.43 -8.67 -6.39
CA ARG A 8 0.20 -8.18 -7.03
C ARG A 8 0.49 -7.09 -8.06
N ILE A 9 1.36 -6.13 -7.73
CA ILE A 9 1.79 -5.07 -8.65
C ILE A 9 2.46 -5.65 -9.89
N ASP A 10 3.39 -6.61 -9.72
CA ASP A 10 4.11 -7.22 -10.84
C ASP A 10 3.18 -7.99 -11.79
N ASN A 11 2.18 -8.68 -11.23
CA ASN A 11 1.14 -9.37 -12.01
C ASN A 11 0.27 -8.37 -12.78
N ALA A 12 -0.23 -7.33 -12.11
CA ALA A 12 -1.07 -6.31 -12.73
C ALA A 12 -0.33 -5.56 -13.84
N LEU A 13 0.96 -5.25 -13.65
CA LEU A 13 1.82 -4.66 -14.68
C LEU A 13 1.97 -5.57 -15.90
N THR A 14 2.13 -6.88 -15.68
CA THR A 14 2.25 -7.86 -16.76
C THR A 14 0.96 -7.93 -17.57
N GLU A 15 -0.19 -8.02 -16.89
CA GLU A 15 -1.51 -8.03 -17.51
C GLU A 15 -1.81 -6.75 -18.29
N ALA A 16 -1.61 -5.57 -17.68
CA ALA A 16 -1.84 -4.29 -18.32
C ALA A 16 -0.99 -4.11 -19.58
N ARG A 17 0.28 -4.55 -19.56
CA ARG A 17 1.18 -4.54 -20.73
C ARG A 17 0.73 -5.49 -21.83
N GLN A 18 0.27 -6.69 -21.46
CA GLN A 18 -0.26 -7.66 -22.41
C GLN A 18 -1.51 -7.10 -23.11
N LEU A 19 -2.49 -6.63 -22.33
CA LEU A 19 -3.72 -6.04 -22.86
C LEU A 19 -3.46 -4.81 -23.74
N SER A 20 -2.44 -4.01 -23.38
CA SER A 20 -2.00 -2.86 -24.18
C SER A 20 -1.47 -3.27 -25.56
N THR A 21 -0.74 -4.39 -25.62
CA THR A 21 -0.21 -4.95 -26.86
C THR A 21 -1.32 -5.55 -27.73
N GLU A 22 -2.34 -6.13 -27.11
CA GLU A 22 -3.49 -6.73 -27.79
C GLU A 22 -4.54 -5.69 -28.25
N HIS A 23 -4.33 -4.40 -27.98
CA HIS A 23 -5.32 -3.32 -28.21
C HIS A 23 -6.71 -3.64 -27.63
N ASN A 24 -6.73 -4.29 -26.47
CA ASN A 24 -7.95 -4.75 -25.82
C ASN A 24 -8.76 -3.58 -25.25
N GLY A 25 -10.10 -3.65 -25.27
CA GLY A 25 -10.96 -2.63 -24.65
C GLY A 25 -10.79 -2.49 -23.13
N ALA A 26 -10.21 -3.49 -22.47
CA ALA A 26 -9.98 -3.50 -21.02
C ALA A 26 -8.69 -2.80 -20.56
N ILE A 27 -7.89 -2.22 -21.47
CA ILE A 27 -6.60 -1.58 -21.13
C ILE A 27 -6.76 -0.52 -20.03
N ALA A 28 -7.80 0.32 -20.12
CA ALA A 28 -8.01 1.39 -19.15
C ALA A 28 -8.23 0.84 -17.74
N ALA A 29 -9.08 -0.18 -17.58
CA ALA A 29 -9.32 -0.82 -16.29
C ALA A 29 -8.09 -1.55 -15.74
N ALA A 30 -7.27 -2.15 -16.61
CA ALA A 30 -6.04 -2.82 -16.18
C ALA A 30 -4.99 -1.82 -15.67
N TRP A 31 -4.88 -0.64 -16.27
CA TRP A 31 -3.99 0.41 -15.77
C TRP A 31 -4.54 1.11 -14.52
N ASP A 32 -5.86 1.20 -14.37
CA ASP A 32 -6.53 1.70 -13.16
C ASP A 32 -6.18 0.83 -11.94
N GLU A 33 -6.25 -0.51 -12.08
CA GLU A 33 -5.83 -1.45 -11.03
C GLU A 33 -4.34 -1.26 -10.66
N VAL A 34 -3.46 -1.05 -11.64
CA VAL A 34 -2.04 -0.79 -11.37
C VAL A 34 -1.89 0.51 -10.56
N GLU A 35 -2.59 1.58 -10.93
CA GLU A 35 -2.55 2.86 -10.22
C GLU A 35 -2.98 2.70 -8.76
N GLU A 36 -4.11 2.03 -8.52
CA GLU A 36 -4.64 1.80 -7.17
C GLU A 36 -3.69 0.96 -6.31
N LEU A 37 -3.06 -0.08 -6.86
CA LEU A 37 -2.07 -0.89 -6.13
C LEU A 37 -0.81 -0.08 -5.76
N PHE A 38 -0.35 0.80 -6.63
CA PHE A 38 0.75 1.71 -6.30
C PHE A 38 0.34 2.77 -5.28
N ALA A 39 -0.90 3.26 -5.34
CA ALA A 39 -1.46 4.17 -4.34
C ALA A 39 -1.52 3.49 -2.96
N GLU A 40 -2.01 2.25 -2.88
CA GLU A 40 -2.00 1.44 -1.66
C GLU A 40 -0.57 1.28 -1.13
N ALA A 41 0.38 0.92 -2.01
CA ALA A 41 1.78 0.75 -1.63
C ALA A 41 2.40 2.03 -1.04
N SER A 42 2.08 3.19 -1.60
CA SER A 42 2.51 4.48 -1.07
C SER A 42 1.76 4.87 0.21
N HIS A 43 0.53 4.39 0.40
CA HIS A 43 -0.28 4.69 1.56
C HIS A 43 0.07 3.82 2.78
N GLN A 44 0.69 2.65 2.57
CA GLN A 44 1.16 1.79 3.65
C GLN A 44 2.13 2.55 4.56
N LYS A 45 1.58 3.06 5.69
CA LYS A 45 2.32 3.80 6.69
C LYS A 45 2.96 2.81 7.64
N GLU A 46 4.28 2.72 7.59
CA GLU A 46 5.03 1.99 8.61
C GLU A 46 5.05 2.83 9.89
N LEU A 47 4.47 2.29 10.96
CA LEU A 47 4.60 2.89 12.29
C LEU A 47 6.07 2.83 12.71
N THR A 48 6.57 3.95 13.22
CA THR A 48 7.89 3.98 13.87
C THR A 48 7.89 3.06 15.09
N ASN A 49 9.08 2.61 15.51
CA ASN A 49 9.20 1.78 16.72
C ASN A 49 8.61 2.47 17.96
N PHE A 50 8.67 3.80 18.01
CA PHE A 50 8.08 4.58 19.08
C PHE A 50 6.54 4.57 19.01
N GLU A 51 5.96 4.81 17.84
CA GLU A 51 4.50 4.73 17.67
C GLU A 51 3.96 3.32 18.00
N LYS A 52 4.67 2.26 17.60
CA LYS A 52 4.33 0.87 17.99
C LYS A 52 4.39 0.70 19.51
N TYR A 53 5.46 1.13 20.14
CA TYR A 53 5.61 1.07 21.59
C TYR A 53 4.51 1.82 22.33
N CYS A 54 4.14 3.01 21.87
CA CYS A 54 3.08 3.81 22.46
C CYS A 54 1.68 3.21 22.28
N GLN A 55 1.43 2.48 21.18
CA GLN A 55 0.19 1.73 20.99
C GLN A 55 0.10 0.53 21.94
N GLU A 56 1.21 -0.16 22.17
CA GLU A 56 1.27 -1.33 23.06
C GLU A 56 1.31 -0.96 24.56
N ASN A 57 1.85 0.21 24.90
CA ASN A 57 2.04 0.68 26.27
C ASN A 57 1.51 2.12 26.43
N PRO A 58 0.19 2.35 26.34
CA PRO A 58 -0.39 3.69 26.42
C PRO A 58 -0.19 4.37 27.78
N GLU A 59 -0.01 3.60 28.85
CA GLU A 59 0.22 4.09 30.21
C GLU A 59 1.69 4.44 30.51
N ALA A 60 2.62 4.03 29.62
CA ALA A 60 4.03 4.37 29.75
C ALA A 60 4.21 5.89 29.77
N GLN A 61 5.18 6.37 30.53
CA GLN A 61 5.33 7.79 30.77
C GLN A 61 5.59 8.58 29.47
N GLU A 62 6.27 7.93 28.53
CA GLU A 62 6.61 8.42 27.19
C GLU A 62 5.42 8.44 26.23
N SER A 63 4.34 7.71 26.54
CA SER A 63 3.16 7.51 25.67
C SER A 63 1.93 8.31 26.10
N ARG A 64 1.94 8.91 27.30
CA ARG A 64 0.77 9.62 27.85
C ARG A 64 0.49 10.90 27.08
N ILE A 65 -0.67 10.94 26.44
CA ILE A 65 -1.25 12.12 25.81
C ILE A 65 -2.23 12.74 26.80
N TYR A 66 -2.06 14.02 27.12
CA TYR A 66 -2.99 14.78 27.97
C TYR A 66 -3.83 15.70 27.10
N ASP A 67 -5.15 15.63 27.22
CA ASP A 67 -6.06 16.58 26.59
C ASP A 67 -5.97 17.92 27.35
N VAL A 68 -5.59 19.00 26.67
CA VAL A 68 -5.41 20.35 27.24
C VAL A 68 -6.45 21.34 26.74
#